data_AF-A0A2T0Q2E6-F1
#
_entry.id   AF-A0A2T0Q2E6-F1
#
_cell.length_a   1.000
_cell.length_b   1.000
_cell.length_c   1.000
_cell.angle_alpha   90.00
_cell.angle_beta   90.00
_cell.angle_gamma   90.00
#
_symmetry.space_group_name_H-M   'P 1'
#
loop_
_entity.id
_entity.type
_entity.pdbx_description
1 polymer ?
#
loop_
_entity_poly.entity_id
_entity_poly.type
_entity_poly.pdbx_seq_one_letter_code
_entity_poly.pdbx_strand_id
1 'polypeptide(L)'
;MSRPRRPRRGDVEFTATVRAAEITFHTRPETSVDFPGEGGRESASGADCTNLPAPVAPGTTYRDVEVDYRLASRLTGEDEPEDSEAPPDDGPP
;
A
#
# COMPACT_ATOMS: atom_id res chain seq x y z
N MET A 1 -11.40 1.71 -11.70
CA MET A 1 -10.74 2.35 -10.55
C MET A 1 -9.67 3.30 -11.07
N SER A 2 -9.38 4.37 -10.34
CA SER A 2 -8.35 5.34 -10.76
C SER A 2 -6.97 4.88 -10.28
N ARG A 3 -5.97 4.98 -11.16
CA ARG A 3 -4.57 4.75 -10.83
C ARG A 3 -4.15 5.58 -9.62
N PRO A 4 -3.48 4.99 -8.62
CA PRO A 4 -2.91 5.77 -7.53
C PRO A 4 -1.88 6.76 -8.09
N ARG A 5 -1.89 7.99 -7.56
CA ARG A 5 -0.89 9.00 -7.93
C ARG A 5 0.49 8.51 -7.48
N ARG A 6 1.44 8.43 -8.42
CA ARG A 6 2.82 7.96 -8.17
C ARG A 6 3.63 9.04 -7.45
N PRO A 7 4.40 8.70 -6.41
CA PRO A 7 5.62 9.41 -6.09
C PRO A 7 6.55 9.34 -7.31
N ARG A 8 7.19 10.45 -7.71
CA ARG A 8 7.94 10.54 -8.99
C ARG A 8 9.15 9.58 -9.07
N ARG A 9 9.66 9.10 -7.92
CA ARG A 9 10.65 8.03 -7.75
C ARG A 9 10.40 7.39 -6.38
N GLY A 10 9.96 6.13 -6.36
CA GLY A 10 9.99 5.32 -5.13
C GLY A 10 11.39 4.75 -4.95
N ASP A 11 11.87 4.68 -3.71
CA ASP A 11 13.14 4.00 -3.39
C ASP A 11 12.95 2.48 -3.43
N VAL A 12 11.75 2.02 -3.03
CA VAL A 12 11.32 0.63 -3.12
C VAL A 12 9.99 0.57 -3.88
N GLU A 13 9.90 -0.37 -4.81
CA GLU A 13 8.70 -0.65 -5.57
C GLU A 13 8.46 -2.17 -5.64
N PHE A 14 7.22 -2.57 -5.43
CA PHE A 14 6.75 -3.92 -5.68
C PHE A 14 5.58 -3.89 -6.65
N THR A 15 5.63 -4.79 -7.64
CA THR A 15 4.59 -4.98 -8.64
C THR A 15 4.20 -6.44 -8.72
N ALA A 16 2.92 -6.69 -9.00
CA ALA A 16 2.40 -8.02 -9.23
C ALA A 16 1.33 -7.99 -10.31
N THR A 17 1.32 -8.99 -11.18
CA THR A 17 0.25 -9.22 -12.17
C THR A 17 -0.40 -10.55 -11.89
N VAL A 18 -1.72 -10.55 -11.70
CA VAL A 18 -2.52 -11.75 -11.49
C VAL A 18 -3.46 -11.92 -12.68
N ARG A 19 -3.49 -13.13 -13.25
CA ARG A 19 -4.36 -13.49 -14.38
C ARG A 19 -5.18 -14.71 -14.03
N ALA A 20 -6.45 -14.68 -14.38
CA ALA A 20 -7.36 -15.81 -14.22
C ALA A 20 -8.33 -15.89 -15.40
N ALA A 21 -8.52 -17.10 -15.94
CA ALA A 21 -9.54 -17.35 -16.95
C ALA A 21 -10.96 -17.18 -16.34
N GLU A 22 -11.15 -17.67 -15.11
CA GLU A 22 -12.39 -17.51 -14.34
C GLU A 22 -12.06 -17.30 -12.85
N ILE A 23 -12.83 -16.45 -12.18
CA ILE A 23 -12.79 -16.29 -10.72
C ILE A 23 -14.20 -16.02 -10.18
N THR A 24 -14.54 -16.66 -9.06
CA THR A 24 -15.81 -16.45 -8.34
C THR A 24 -15.50 -16.12 -6.90
N PHE A 25 -15.98 -14.96 -6.45
CA PHE A 25 -15.88 -14.57 -5.05
C PHE A 25 -17.15 -15.01 -4.32
N HIS A 26 -17.02 -15.94 -3.37
CA HIS A 26 -18.17 -16.41 -2.57
C HIS A 26 -18.65 -15.35 -1.58
N THR A 27 -17.73 -14.53 -1.08
CA THR A 27 -17.99 -13.38 -0.22
C THR A 27 -17.29 -12.15 -0.78
N ARG A 28 -17.75 -10.95 -0.40
CA ARG A 28 -17.08 -9.71 -0.81
C ARG A 28 -15.71 -9.64 -0.12
N PRO A 29 -14.61 -9.52 -0.86
CA PRO A 29 -13.28 -9.40 -0.27
C PRO A 29 -13.12 -8.04 0.41
N GLU A 30 -12.46 -8.05 1.57
CA GLU A 30 -11.98 -6.88 2.28
C GLU A 30 -10.46 -6.80 2.09
N THR A 31 -9.97 -5.66 1.59
CA THR A 31 -8.55 -5.49 1.25
C THR A 31 -8.01 -4.24 1.93
N SER A 32 -6.94 -4.40 2.70
CA SER A 32 -6.15 -3.30 3.28
C SER A 32 -4.68 -3.46 2.88
N VAL A 33 -3.95 -2.33 2.87
CA VAL A 33 -2.53 -2.27 2.55
C VAL A 33 -1.88 -1.34 3.56
N ASP A 34 -0.90 -1.86 4.28
CA ASP A 34 -0.20 -1.16 5.34
C ASP A 34 1.28 -1.00 4.98
N PHE A 35 1.88 0.13 5.38
CA PHE A 35 3.27 0.47 5.08
C PHE A 35 4.09 0.61 6.38
N PRO A 36 4.40 -0.49 7.07
CA PRO A 36 5.13 -0.45 8.34
C PRO A 36 6.58 0.04 8.18
N GLY A 37 7.12 0.69 9.21
CA GLY A 37 8.53 1.10 9.36
C GLY A 37 8.67 2.47 10.04
N GLU A 38 9.91 2.93 10.24
CA GLU A 38 10.28 4.20 10.90
C GLU A 38 10.91 5.20 9.91
N GLY A 39 10.85 6.50 10.17
CA GLY A 39 11.24 7.57 9.26
C GLY A 39 10.07 8.20 8.50
N GLY A 40 10.17 9.51 8.25
CA GLY A 40 9.31 10.25 7.36
C GLY A 40 9.28 9.63 5.96
N ARG A 41 8.08 9.34 5.46
CA ARG A 41 7.89 8.62 4.19
C ARG A 41 6.69 9.12 3.41
N GLU A 42 6.75 8.89 2.10
CA GLU A 42 5.59 8.95 1.21
C GLU A 42 5.38 7.58 0.57
N SER A 43 4.19 7.00 0.77
CA SER A 43 3.83 5.68 0.24
C SER A 43 2.53 5.73 -0.56
N ALA A 44 2.46 4.91 -1.61
CA ALA A 44 1.27 4.77 -2.44
C ALA A 44 1.10 3.32 -2.91
N SER A 45 -0.14 2.84 -2.90
CA SER A 45 -0.52 1.54 -3.48
C SER A 45 -1.77 1.66 -4.34
N GLY A 46 -1.97 0.69 -5.24
CA GLY A 46 -3.22 0.53 -5.95
C GLY A 46 -3.18 -0.53 -7.03
N ALA A 47 -4.36 -0.78 -7.61
CA ALA A 47 -4.59 -1.81 -8.60
C ALA A 47 -5.26 -1.21 -9.84
N ASP A 48 -4.82 -1.65 -11.01
CA ASP A 48 -5.57 -1.55 -12.25
C ASP A 48 -6.20 -2.92 -12.52
N CYS A 49 -7.53 -2.96 -12.63
CA CYS A 49 -8.29 -4.18 -12.82
C CYS A 49 -9.00 -4.18 -14.17
N THR A 50 -8.80 -5.25 -14.94
CA THR A 50 -9.54 -5.53 -16.18
C THR A 50 -10.59 -6.60 -15.91
N ASN A 51 -11.82 -6.37 -16.38
CA ASN A 51 -12.98 -7.26 -16.20
C ASN A 51 -13.32 -7.61 -14.74
N LEU A 52 -12.84 -6.82 -13.78
CA LEU A 52 -13.12 -6.99 -12.37
C LEU A 52 -13.50 -5.64 -11.73
N PRO A 53 -14.78 -5.39 -11.45
CA PRO A 53 -15.24 -4.14 -10.86
C PRO A 53 -14.87 -4.07 -9.37
N ALA A 54 -14.90 -2.87 -8.82
CA ALA A 54 -14.77 -2.67 -7.39
C ALA A 54 -15.89 -1.78 -6.86
N PRO A 55 -16.74 -2.30 -5.95
CA PRO A 55 -16.67 -3.64 -5.37
C PRO A 55 -17.10 -4.76 -6.33
N VAL A 56 -16.60 -5.97 -6.11
CA VAL A 56 -17.12 -7.19 -6.76
C VAL A 56 -18.44 -7.63 -6.12
N ALA A 57 -19.27 -8.32 -6.91
CA ALA A 57 -20.52 -8.93 -6.46
C ALA A 57 -20.28 -10.39 -6.02
N PRO A 58 -20.70 -10.80 -4.80
CA PRO A 58 -20.64 -12.18 -4.38
C PRO A 58 -21.43 -13.12 -5.30
N GLY A 59 -20.90 -14.31 -5.55
CA GLY A 59 -21.53 -15.34 -6.40
C GLY A 59 -21.41 -15.11 -7.90
N THR A 60 -20.90 -13.96 -8.36
CA THR A 60 -20.66 -13.68 -9.77
C THR A 60 -19.32 -14.27 -10.23
N THR A 61 -19.33 -14.98 -11.37
CA THR A 61 -18.12 -15.42 -12.05
C THR A 61 -17.65 -14.34 -13.02
N TYR A 62 -16.43 -13.87 -12.82
CA TYR A 62 -15.73 -12.97 -13.74
C TYR A 62 -14.80 -13.78 -14.64
N ARG A 63 -14.66 -13.35 -15.89
CA ARG A 63 -13.88 -14.04 -16.94
C ARG A 63 -12.79 -13.12 -17.46
N ASP A 64 -11.70 -13.73 -17.93
CA ASP A 64 -10.57 -13.03 -18.55
C ASP A 64 -10.10 -11.86 -17.67
N VAL A 65 -9.83 -12.19 -16.41
CA VAL A 65 -9.48 -11.22 -15.37
C VAL A 65 -7.98 -10.99 -15.37
N GLU A 66 -7.59 -9.72 -15.33
CA GLU A 66 -6.23 -9.27 -15.07
C GLU A 66 -6.24 -8.22 -13.97
N VAL A 67 -5.34 -8.36 -13.01
CA VAL A 67 -5.11 -7.38 -11.95
C VAL A 67 -3.62 -7.04 -11.95
N ASP A 68 -3.32 -5.80 -12.29
CA ASP A 68 -1.98 -5.23 -12.16
C ASP A 68 -1.92 -4.41 -10.87
N TYR A 69 -1.15 -4.89 -9.92
CA TYR A 69 -0.99 -4.29 -8.61
C TYR A 69 0.38 -3.63 -8.48
N ARG A 70 0.42 -2.49 -7.81
CA ARG A 70 1.65 -1.78 -7.49
C ARG A 70 1.60 -1.19 -6.08
N LEU A 71 2.73 -1.25 -5.40
CA LEU A 71 3.05 -0.44 -4.24
C LEU A 71 4.42 0.22 -4.42
N ALA A 72 4.56 1.46 -3.96
CA ALA A 72 5.81 2.19 -3.98
C ALA A 72 5.94 3.04 -2.71
N SER A 73 7.15 3.14 -2.19
CA SER A 73 7.47 3.97 -1.03
C SER A 73 8.78 4.71 -1.25
N ARG A 74 8.89 5.93 -0.71
CA ARG A 74 10.15 6.68 -0.64
C ARG A 74 10.36 7.24 0.76
N LEU A 75 11.62 7.31 1.18
CA LEU A 75 12.04 8.05 2.36
C LEU A 75 12.05 9.56 2.03
N THR A 76 11.53 10.37 2.94
CA THR A 76 11.50 11.83 2.77
C THR A 76 12.45 12.58 3.71
N GLY A 77 13.14 11.87 4.60
CA GLY A 77 14.07 12.42 5.59
C GLY A 77 13.92 11.73 6.96
N GLU A 78 14.87 11.96 7.87
CA GLU A 78 14.80 11.48 9.26
C GLU A 78 13.60 12.08 9.98
N ASP A 79 12.94 11.28 10.83
CA ASP A 79 12.02 11.81 11.83
C ASP A 79 12.79 12.86 12.63
N GLU A 80 12.29 14.09 12.74
CA GLU A 80 12.80 14.97 13.79
C GLU A 80 12.59 14.23 15.11
N PRO A 81 13.62 14.04 15.94
CA PRO A 81 13.43 13.37 17.22
C PRO A 81 12.36 14.18 17.97
N GLU A 82 11.27 13.51 18.34
CA GLU A 82 10.39 14.07 19.36
C GLU A 82 11.30 14.40 20.53
N ASP A 83 11.37 15.69 20.90
CA ASP A 83 12.19 16.22 21.99
C ASP A 83 12.11 15.25 23.17
N SER A 84 13.10 14.37 23.29
CA SER A 84 13.30 13.58 24.48
C SER A 84 13.83 14.61 25.47
N GLU A 85 12.90 15.22 26.21
CA GLU A 85 13.21 16.02 27.38
C GLU A 85 14.20 15.20 28.21
N ALA A 86 15.46 15.61 28.17
CA ALA A 86 16.52 14.93 28.88
C ALA A 86 16.10 14.93 30.36
N PRO A 87 16.18 13.79 31.07
CA PRO A 87 15.97 13.81 32.51
C PRO A 87 16.92 14.86 33.10
N PRO A 88 16.47 15.66 34.10
CA PRO A 88 17.27 16.74 34.64
C PRO A 88 18.64 16.20 35.06
N ASP A 89 19.68 16.91 34.63
CA ASP A 89 21.07 16.66 34.97
C ASP A 89 21.26 16.94 36.47
N ASP A 90 21.03 15.91 37.30
CA ASP A 90 21.49 15.90 38.69
C ASP A 90 23.02 15.77 38.67
N GLY A 91 23.69 16.92 38.59
CA GLY A 91 25.14 17.06 38.64
C GLY A 91 25.77 16.44 39.91
N PRO A 92 27.12 16.28 39.93
CA PRO A 92 27.82 15.35 40.83
C PRO A 92 27.82 15.81 42.30
N PRO A 93 28.14 14.89 43.25
CA PRO A 93 27.44 14.71 44.54
C PRO A 93 27.68 15.76 45.62
#